data_AF-A0A1Y4JAF4-F1
#
_entry.id   AF-A0A1Y4JAF4-F1
#
_cell.length_a   1.000
_cell.length_b   1.000
_cell.length_c   1.000
_cell.angle_alpha   90.00
_cell.angle_beta   90.00
_cell.angle_gamma   90.00
#
_symmetry.space_group_name_H-M   'P 1'
#
loop_
_entity.id
_entity.type
_entity.pdbx_description
1 polymer ?
#
loop_
_entity_poly.entity_id
_entity_poly.type
_entity_poly.pdbx_seq_one_letter_code
_entity_poly.pdbx_strand_id
1 'polypeptide(L)'
;MMLITGPLWSGKRAFACRVLGCTPEELSSRAVWDAQDLAADCENLEALAEELSAREVVLMTEVGAGVVPADPAQRASREAAGRLACLLAARADCVVRVFCGLPLVLKGECAL
;
A
#
# COMPACT_ATOMS: atom_id res chain seq x y z
N MET A 1 -6.53 -6.58 8.29
CA MET A 1 -6.08 -6.15 6.94
C MET A 1 -4.56 -6.26 6.83
N MET A 2 -4.04 -6.70 5.69
CA MET A 2 -2.60 -6.69 5.37
C MET A 2 -2.24 -5.49 4.49
N LEU A 3 -1.20 -4.75 4.87
CA LEU A 3 -0.63 -3.70 4.03
C LEU A 3 0.60 -4.23 3.29
N ILE A 4 0.58 -4.16 1.96
CA ILE A 4 1.70 -4.53 1.09
C ILE A 4 2.24 -3.27 0.42
N THR A 5 3.48 -2.91 0.72
CA THR A 5 4.16 -1.71 0.19
C THR A 5 5.39 -2.08 -0.62
N GLY A 6 5.97 -1.12 -1.35
CA GLY A 6 7.19 -1.29 -2.13
C GLY A 6 7.19 -0.45 -3.41
N PRO A 7 8.31 -0.42 -4.15
CA PRO A 7 8.43 0.39 -5.35
C PRO A 7 7.50 -0.08 -6.48
N LEU A 8 7.41 0.74 -7.53
CA LEU A 8 6.71 0.37 -8.74
C LEU A 8 7.30 -0.92 -9.33
N TRP A 9 6.45 -1.82 -9.82
CA TRP A 9 6.84 -3.12 -10.41
C TRP A 9 7.61 -4.06 -9.47
N SER A 10 7.53 -3.88 -8.14
CA SER A 10 8.29 -4.71 -7.20
C SER A 10 7.75 -6.13 -6.97
N GLY A 11 6.64 -6.52 -7.62
CA GLY A 11 5.99 -7.83 -7.45
C GLY A 11 4.87 -7.88 -6.39
N LYS A 12 4.44 -6.73 -5.86
CA LYS A 12 3.40 -6.64 -4.80
C LYS A 12 2.14 -7.47 -5.08
N ARG A 13 1.59 -7.39 -6.30
CA ARG A 13 0.37 -8.11 -6.70
C ARG A 13 0.56 -9.61 -6.78
N ALA A 14 1.67 -10.08 -7.35
CA ALA A 14 2.01 -11.50 -7.40
C ALA A 14 2.19 -12.07 -5.98
N PHE A 15 2.83 -11.31 -5.10
CA PHE A 15 2.95 -11.66 -3.69
C PHE A 15 1.58 -11.72 -3.00
N ALA A 16 0.69 -10.74 -3.25
CA ALA A 16 -0.67 -10.74 -2.71
C ALA A 16 -1.46 -11.99 -3.15
N CYS A 17 -1.46 -12.32 -4.44
CA CYS A 17 -2.09 -13.54 -4.96
C CYS A 17 -1.57 -14.80 -4.27
N ARG A 18 -0.25 -14.90 -4.06
CA ARG A 18 0.37 -16.05 -3.40
C ARG A 18 -0.11 -16.22 -1.96
N VAL A 19 -0.12 -15.15 -1.18
CA VAL A 19 -0.53 -15.18 0.23
C VAL A 19 -2.04 -15.41 0.38
N LEU A 20 -2.84 -14.86 -0.53
CA LEU A 20 -4.29 -15.03 -0.53
C LEU A 20 -4.77 -16.36 -1.13
N GLY A 21 -3.86 -17.11 -1.77
CA GLY A 21 -4.20 -18.33 -2.52
C GLY A 21 -5.18 -18.08 -3.66
N CYS A 22 -5.10 -16.91 -4.32
CA CYS A 22 -6.05 -16.49 -5.35
C CYS A 22 -5.38 -16.20 -6.70
N THR A 23 -6.17 -16.21 -7.77
CA THR A 23 -5.71 -15.79 -9.10
C THR A 23 -5.64 -14.26 -9.22
N PRO A 24 -4.96 -13.71 -10.24
CA PRO A 24 -4.96 -12.27 -10.52
C PRO A 24 -6.35 -11.69 -10.77
N GLU A 25 -7.28 -12.47 -11.32
CA GLU A 25 -8.66 -12.06 -11.62
C GLU A 25 -9.46 -11.90 -10.32
N GLU A 26 -9.30 -12.85 -9.39
CA GLU A 26 -9.96 -12.86 -8.08
C GLU A 26 -9.45 -11.75 -7.15
N LEU A 27 -8.19 -11.33 -7.33
CA LEU A 27 -7.53 -10.34 -6.47
C LEU A 27 -8.31 -9.02 -6.37
N SER A 28 -8.95 -8.58 -7.46
CA SER A 28 -9.74 -7.34 -7.52
C SER A 28 -10.88 -7.24 -6.50
N SER A 29 -11.43 -8.40 -6.09
CA SER A 29 -12.52 -8.46 -5.12
C SER A 29 -12.04 -8.40 -3.66
N ARG A 30 -10.76 -8.73 -3.42
CA ARG A 30 -10.17 -8.90 -2.07
C ARG A 30 -9.18 -7.80 -1.71
N ALA A 31 -8.56 -7.20 -2.72
CA ALA A 31 -7.51 -6.21 -2.56
C ALA A 31 -7.82 -4.91 -3.30
N VAL A 32 -7.28 -3.82 -2.76
CA VAL A 32 -7.18 -2.53 -3.45
C VAL A 32 -5.71 -2.25 -3.73
N TRP A 33 -5.39 -1.67 -4.88
CA TRP A 33 -4.04 -1.26 -5.24
C TRP A 33 -4.01 0.17 -5.74
N ASP A 34 -2.79 0.69 -5.82
CA ASP A 34 -2.52 2.10 -6.11
C ASP A 34 -3.18 3.05 -5.10
N ALA A 35 -3.31 2.60 -3.85
CA ALA A 35 -3.94 3.38 -2.79
C ALA A 35 -3.19 4.70 -2.49
N GLN A 36 -1.93 4.83 -2.88
CA GLN A 36 -1.21 6.10 -2.80
C GLN A 36 -1.83 7.20 -3.67
N ASP A 37 -2.45 6.84 -4.80
CA ASP A 37 -3.04 7.81 -5.73
C ASP A 37 -4.35 8.39 -5.17
N LEU A 38 -5.05 7.61 -4.34
CA LEU A 38 -6.26 8.05 -3.63
C LEU A 38 -5.99 9.13 -2.58
N ALA A 39 -4.73 9.28 -2.15
CA ALA A 39 -4.36 10.25 -1.12
C ALA A 39 -4.18 11.68 -1.66
N ALA A 40 -3.94 11.85 -2.97
CA ALA A 40 -3.49 13.12 -3.54
C ALA A 40 -4.48 14.29 -3.32
N ASP A 41 -5.78 14.00 -3.41
CA ASP A 41 -6.87 14.99 -3.31
C ASP A 41 -7.85 14.65 -2.17
N CYS A 42 -7.43 13.82 -1.20
CA CYS A 42 -8.27 13.40 -0.10
C CYS A 42 -8.23 14.42 1.05
N GLU A 43 -9.38 15.02 1.35
CA GLU A 43 -9.51 15.98 2.46
C GLU A 43 -9.37 15.32 3.85
N ASN A 44 -9.71 14.03 3.97
CA ASN A 44 -9.71 13.30 5.24
C ASN A 44 -9.05 11.92 5.08
N LEU A 45 -7.73 11.89 5.31
CA LEU A 45 -6.94 10.66 5.18
C LEU A 45 -7.30 9.62 6.24
N GLU A 46 -7.77 10.02 7.41
CA GLU A 46 -8.22 9.10 8.46
C GLU A 46 -9.44 8.31 8.01
N ALA A 47 -10.43 8.97 7.41
CA ALA A 47 -11.63 8.32 6.87
C ALA A 47 -11.28 7.40 5.69
N LEU A 48 -10.40 7.86 4.78
CA LEU A 48 -9.91 7.01 3.69
C LEU A 48 -9.16 5.78 4.22
N ALA A 49 -8.30 5.95 5.22
CA ALA A 49 -7.58 4.85 5.83
C ALA A 49 -8.54 3.85 6.52
N GLU A 50 -9.61 4.33 7.16
CA GLU A 50 -10.65 3.49 7.73
C GLU A 50 -11.38 2.68 6.66
N GLU A 51 -11.83 3.32 5.57
CA GLU A 51 -12.47 2.65 4.44
C GLU A 51 -11.58 1.56 3.82
N LEU A 52 -10.32 1.91 3.51
CA LEU A 52 -9.37 0.97 2.91
C LEU A 52 -9.03 -0.18 3.87
N SER A 53 -9.07 0.05 5.19
CA SER A 53 -8.82 -0.99 6.19
C SER A 53 -9.91 -2.05 6.28
N ALA A 54 -11.07 -1.83 5.68
CA ALA A 54 -12.10 -2.85 5.53
C ALA A 54 -11.74 -3.92 4.46
N ARG A 55 -10.72 -3.66 3.62
CA ARG A 55 -10.22 -4.63 2.64
C ARG A 55 -9.34 -5.68 3.30
N GLU A 56 -9.26 -6.86 2.68
CA GLU A 56 -8.36 -7.91 3.15
C GLU A 56 -6.90 -7.49 2.96
N VAL A 57 -6.58 -6.92 1.80
CA VAL A 57 -5.24 -6.44 1.43
C VAL A 57 -5.29 -5.05 0.81
N VAL A 58 -4.39 -4.17 1.25
CA VAL A 58 -4.16 -2.86 0.64
C VAL A 58 -2.74 -2.83 0.07
N LEU A 59 -2.61 -2.50 -1.22
CA LEU A 59 -1.33 -2.37 -1.90
C LEU A 59 -1.01 -0.90 -2.15
N MET A 60 0.19 -0.48 -1.75
CA MET A 60 0.69 0.87 -1.96
C MET A 60 2.03 0.87 -2.69
N THR A 61 2.22 1.86 -3.57
CA THR A 61 3.53 2.17 -4.13
C THR A 61 4.24 3.23 -3.30
N GLU A 62 5.47 2.95 -2.90
CA GLU A 62 6.32 3.92 -2.20
C GLU A 62 6.75 5.02 -3.17
N VAL A 63 6.36 6.27 -2.88
CA VAL A 63 6.68 7.45 -3.71
C VAL A 63 7.64 8.44 -3.04
N GLY A 64 8.02 8.20 -1.78
CA GLY A 64 8.86 9.09 -0.97
C GLY A 64 10.38 8.89 -1.09
N ALA A 65 10.84 7.78 -1.71
CA ALA A 65 12.26 7.40 -1.71
C ALA A 65 13.06 7.89 -2.95
N GLY A 66 12.50 8.84 -3.72
CA GLY A 66 13.13 9.39 -4.92
C GLY A 66 13.57 10.85 -4.76
N VAL A 67 13.89 11.49 -5.89
CA VAL A 67 14.19 12.93 -5.93
C VAL A 67 12.95 13.73 -5.53
N VAL A 68 13.16 14.78 -4.72
CA VAL A 68 12.11 15.73 -4.33
C VAL A 68 11.62 16.50 -5.57
N PRO A 69 10.31 16.45 -5.89
CA PRO A 69 9.76 17.19 -7.03
C PRO A 69 9.96 18.70 -6.93
N ALA A 70 10.22 19.34 -8.08
CA ALA A 70 10.21 20.80 -8.18
C ALA A 70 8.80 21.38 -7.97
N ASP A 71 7.79 20.70 -8.52
CA ASP A 71 6.37 21.05 -8.41
C ASP A 71 5.85 20.85 -6.97
N PRO A 72 5.35 21.92 -6.31
CA PRO A 72 4.74 21.83 -4.99
C PRO A 72 3.56 20.85 -4.91
N ALA A 73 2.73 20.73 -5.95
CA ALA A 73 1.57 19.83 -5.93
C ALA A 73 2.02 18.36 -5.88
N GLN A 74 3.07 18.01 -6.63
CA GLN A 74 3.67 16.68 -6.58
C GLN A 74 4.29 16.39 -5.21
N ARG A 75 4.90 17.38 -4.55
CA ARG A 75 5.39 17.21 -3.17
C ARG A 75 4.26 16.93 -2.20
N ALA A 76 3.19 17.71 -2.25
CA ALA A 76 2.02 17.53 -1.39
C ALA A 76 1.36 16.16 -1.59
N SER A 77 1.17 15.72 -2.84
CA SER A 77 0.65 14.39 -3.16
C SER A 77 1.52 13.27 -2.57
N ARG A 78 2.85 13.36 -2.70
CA ARG A 78 3.77 12.37 -2.09
C ARG A 78 3.74 12.37 -0.57
N GLU A 79 3.56 13.53 0.06
CA GLU A 79 3.39 13.64 1.50
C GLU A 79 2.08 12.99 1.95
N ALA A 80 0.97 13.27 1.26
CA ALA A 80 -0.33 12.66 1.54
C ALA A 80 -0.29 11.13 1.42
N ALA A 81 0.34 10.62 0.36
CA ALA A 81 0.60 9.18 0.18
C ALA A 81 1.40 8.58 1.35
N GLY A 82 2.44 9.27 1.82
CA GLY A 82 3.22 8.85 2.98
C GLY A 82 2.41 8.83 4.27
N ARG A 83 1.60 9.86 4.52
CA ARG A 83 0.70 9.94 5.68
C ARG A 83 -0.35 8.83 5.65
N LEU A 84 -0.95 8.56 4.50
CA LEU A 84 -1.87 7.43 4.32
C LEU A 84 -1.19 6.09 4.62
N ALA A 85 0.04 5.90 4.15
CA ALA A 85 0.80 4.68 4.44
C ALA A 85 1.04 4.49 5.95
N CYS A 86 1.34 5.57 6.69
CA CYS A 86 1.45 5.51 8.14
C CYS A 86 0.12 5.12 8.82
N LEU A 87 -0.99 5.72 8.38
CA LEU A 87 -2.33 5.44 8.93
C LEU A 87 -2.75 3.98 8.68
N LEU A 88 -2.47 3.45 7.49
CA LEU A 88 -2.75 2.06 7.13
C LEU A 88 -1.82 1.10 7.88
N ALA A 89 -0.53 1.39 7.98
CA ALA A 89 0.42 0.56 8.72
C ALA A 89 0.08 0.47 10.22
N ALA A 90 -0.45 1.55 10.81
CA ALA A 90 -0.92 1.56 12.19
C ALA A 90 -2.11 0.60 12.37
N ARG A 91 -3.04 0.56 11.41
CA ARG A 91 -4.27 -0.27 11.42
C ARG A 91 -4.05 -1.71 10.96
N ALA A 92 -3.02 -1.98 10.16
CA ALA A 92 -2.78 -3.29 9.58
C ALA A 92 -2.29 -4.31 10.63
N ASP A 93 -2.75 -5.56 10.53
CA ASP A 93 -2.27 -6.65 11.38
C ASP A 93 -0.85 -7.07 10.98
N CYS A 94 -0.59 -7.08 9.66
CA CYS A 94 0.73 -7.33 9.08
C CYS A 94 1.08 -6.27 8.04
N VAL A 95 2.34 -5.84 8.02
CA VAL A 95 2.88 -4.92 7.00
C VAL A 95 4.05 -5.61 6.32
N VAL A 96 3.98 -5.74 4.99
CA VAL A 96 5.03 -6.35 4.18
C VAL A 96 5.53 -5.36 3.14
N ARG A 97 6.84 -5.18 3.06
CA ARG A 97 7.48 -4.49 1.95
C ARG A 97 7.97 -5.52 0.94
N VAL A 98 7.57 -5.39 -0.33
CA VAL A 98 8.04 -6.28 -1.41
C VAL A 98 9.03 -5.52 -2.28
N PHE A 99 10.22 -6.10 -2.45
CA PHE A 99 11.29 -5.55 -3.28
C PHE A 99 11.88 -6.64 -4.16
N CYS A 100 11.93 -6.45 -5.49
CA CYS A 100 12.37 -7.49 -6.44
C CYS A 100 11.63 -8.84 -6.26
N GLY A 101 10.35 -8.81 -5.89
CA GLY A 101 9.54 -10.01 -5.60
C GLY A 101 9.80 -10.63 -4.22
N LEU A 102 10.74 -10.08 -3.43
CA LEU A 102 11.11 -10.58 -2.11
C LEU A 102 10.32 -9.86 -1.02
N PRO A 103 9.58 -10.58 -0.16
CA PRO A 103 8.86 -9.97 0.95
C PRO A 103 9.79 -9.73 2.15
N LEU A 104 9.64 -8.56 2.77
CA LEU A 104 10.21 -8.20 4.06
C LEU A 104 9.07 -7.81 4.99
N VAL A 105 8.86 -8.58 6.06
CA VAL A 105 7.85 -8.27 7.08
C VAL A 105 8.38 -7.12 7.96
N LEU A 106 7.62 -6.02 8.00
CA LEU A 106 7.92 -4.84 8.81
C LEU A 106 7.14 -4.82 10.12
N LYS A 107 5.95 -5.44 10.16
CA LYS A 107 5.06 -5.52 11.33
C LYS A 107 4.27 -6.81 11.28
N GLY A 108 4.06 -7.42 12.46
CA GLY A 108 3.16 -8.57 12.64
C GLY A 108 3.75 -9.89 12.16
N GLU A 109 2.95 -10.94 12.24
CA GLU A 109 3.25 -12.25 11.67
C GLU A 109 2.46 -12.43 10.38
N CYS A 110 3.16 -12.72 9.28
CA CYS A 110 2.57 -13.03 8.00
C CYS A 110 2.84 -14.51 7.68
N ALA A 111 1.80 -15.26 7.32
CA ALA A 111 1.97 -16.59 6.71
C ALA A 111 2.52 -16.37 5.28
N LEU A 112 3.85 -16.46 5.14
CA LEU A 112 4.60 -16.15 3.92
C LEU A 112 4.85 -17.35 3.00
#